data_AF-A0A1E1KEH0-F1
#
_entry.id   AF-A0A1E1KEH0-F1
#
_cell.length_a   1.000
_cell.length_b   1.000
_cell.length_c   1.000
_cell.angle_alpha   90.00
_cell.angle_beta   90.00
_cell.angle_gamma   90.00
#
_symmetry.space_group_name_H-M   'P 1'
#
loop_
_entity.id
_entity.type
_entity.pdbx_description
1 polymer ?
#
loop_
_entity_poly.entity_id
_entity_poly.type
_entity_poly.pdbx_seq_one_letter_code
_entity_poly.pdbx_strand_id
1 'polypeptide(L)'
;MYFSRSLALTAAILASNVGAQLCDTAIKLCYDPPYQLPQNVTVEDVQAVATYLRAYGLETKTGRQYTMTAEAAPACAEWTLYNSGTVIALAKHINTTADSSVLYADIANTIDGGVNPTQEQREASLMGCRTTGGAVGVQYDAANPAYHTAAYLAKGYTPGGIVIKIVSSK
;
A
#
# COMPACT_ATOMS: atom_id res chain seq x y z
N MET A 1 70.88 9.40 -11.17
CA MET A 1 70.29 9.67 -9.85
C MET A 1 68.78 9.61 -10.00
N TYR A 2 68.16 8.56 -9.44
CA TYR A 2 66.72 8.30 -9.48
C TYR A 2 66.05 8.90 -8.25
N PHE A 3 64.95 9.64 -8.42
CA PHE A 3 63.94 9.80 -7.37
C PHE A 3 62.55 9.70 -7.99
N SER A 4 61.97 8.50 -7.87
CA SER A 4 60.61 8.17 -8.28
C SER A 4 59.64 8.68 -7.21
N ARG A 5 58.70 9.53 -7.59
CA ARG A 5 57.62 10.02 -6.71
C ARG A 5 56.41 9.11 -6.86
N SER A 6 56.18 8.24 -5.89
CA SER A 6 54.93 7.49 -5.78
C SER A 6 53.83 8.38 -5.19
N LEU A 7 52.82 8.71 -6.00
CA LEU A 7 51.54 9.23 -5.52
C LEU A 7 50.67 8.03 -5.12
N ALA A 8 50.42 7.85 -3.83
CA ALA A 8 49.40 6.94 -3.34
C ALA A 8 48.03 7.64 -3.45
N LEU A 9 47.18 7.15 -4.35
CA LEU A 9 45.81 7.60 -4.51
C LEU A 9 44.94 6.80 -3.53
N THR A 10 44.64 7.35 -2.36
CA THR A 10 43.66 6.77 -1.42
C THR A 10 42.26 7.08 -1.92
N ALA A 11 41.60 6.08 -2.51
CA ALA A 11 40.17 6.13 -2.79
C ALA A 11 39.40 6.06 -1.45
N ALA A 12 38.78 7.16 -1.04
CA ALA A 12 37.84 7.17 0.07
C ALA A 12 36.52 6.52 -0.41
N ILE A 13 36.21 5.34 0.14
CA ILE A 13 34.91 4.69 -0.06
C ILE A 13 33.90 5.46 0.80
N LEU A 14 33.01 6.22 0.15
CA LEU A 14 31.81 6.74 0.80
C LEU A 14 30.87 5.57 1.06
N ALA A 15 30.88 5.04 2.29
CA ALA A 15 29.83 4.16 2.74
C ALA A 15 28.54 5.00 2.87
N SER A 16 27.67 4.91 1.86
CA SER A 16 26.31 5.42 1.96
C SER A 16 25.59 4.58 3.02
N ASN A 17 25.44 5.14 4.22
CA ASN A 17 24.46 4.66 5.18
C ASN A 17 23.08 4.93 4.60
N VAL A 18 22.57 4.01 3.78
CA VAL A 18 21.13 3.88 3.56
C VAL A 18 20.58 3.46 4.92
N GLY A 19 20.22 4.45 5.75
CA GLY A 19 19.46 4.17 6.96
C GLY A 19 18.27 3.31 6.56
N ALA A 20 18.01 2.25 7.32
CA ALA A 20 16.84 1.41 7.10
C ALA A 20 15.60 2.33 7.11
N GLN A 21 15.04 2.61 5.92
CA GLN A 21 13.81 3.35 5.79
C GLN A 21 12.74 2.54 6.54
N LEU A 22 12.24 3.07 7.64
CA LEU A 22 11.10 2.49 8.33
C LEU A 22 9.86 2.74 7.47
N CYS A 23 9.40 1.70 6.78
CA CYS A 23 8.11 1.74 6.08
C CYS A 23 6.97 1.93 7.07
N ASP A 24 5.81 2.36 6.55
CA ASP A 24 4.54 2.34 7.31
C ASP A 24 4.28 0.89 7.79
N THR A 25 3.55 0.74 8.89
CA THR A 25 3.16 -0.59 9.39
C THR A 25 1.81 -1.01 8.81
N ALA A 26 1.53 -2.32 8.80
CA ALA A 26 0.21 -2.84 8.43
C ALA A 26 -0.90 -2.56 9.48
N ILE A 27 -0.54 -2.02 10.65
CA ILE A 27 -1.50 -1.70 11.72
C ILE A 27 -2.36 -0.53 11.29
N LYS A 28 -3.67 -0.62 11.56
CA LYS A 28 -4.60 0.47 11.27
C LYS A 28 -4.21 1.73 12.05
N LEU A 29 -4.08 2.83 11.32
CA LEU A 29 -3.82 4.17 11.81
C LEU A 29 -4.86 5.12 11.24
N CYS A 30 -5.63 5.79 12.10
CA CYS A 30 -6.45 6.94 11.71
C CYS A 30 -5.63 8.22 11.93
N TYR A 31 -5.78 9.21 11.05
CA TYR A 31 -4.98 10.44 11.14
C TYR A 31 -5.56 11.45 12.14
N ASP A 32 -5.74 11.02 13.38
CA ASP A 32 -6.35 11.82 14.44
C ASP A 32 -5.31 12.67 15.23
N PRO A 33 -5.68 13.88 15.70
CA PRO A 33 -4.85 14.67 16.60
C PRO A 33 -4.65 13.96 17.95
N PRO A 34 -3.56 14.26 18.69
CA PRO A 34 -2.57 15.31 18.41
C PRO A 34 -1.38 14.87 17.55
N TYR A 35 -1.29 13.57 17.21
CA TYR A 35 -0.07 13.01 16.60
C TYR A 35 -0.13 12.93 15.08
N GLN A 36 -1.32 13.04 14.50
CA GLN A 36 -1.55 12.98 13.06
C GLN A 36 -2.39 14.17 12.60
N LEU A 37 -2.29 14.49 11.31
CA LEU A 37 -3.05 15.57 10.67
C LEU A 37 -4.30 15.00 9.97
N PRO A 38 -5.52 15.34 10.41
CA PRO A 38 -6.75 14.93 9.75
C PRO A 38 -6.79 15.35 8.28
N GLN A 39 -7.23 14.43 7.43
CA GLN A 39 -7.33 14.64 5.99
C GLN A 39 -8.63 15.34 5.60
N ASN A 40 -9.59 15.49 6.51
CA ASN A 40 -10.88 16.15 6.26
C ASN A 40 -11.62 15.62 5.01
N VAL A 41 -11.51 14.31 4.77
CA VAL A 41 -12.21 13.61 3.70
C VAL A 41 -13.69 13.46 4.05
N THR A 42 -14.56 13.28 3.04
CA THR A 42 -15.96 12.92 3.30
C THR A 42 -16.12 11.40 3.29
N VAL A 43 -16.99 10.89 4.18
CA VAL A 43 -17.28 9.45 4.25
C VAL A 43 -17.89 8.93 2.94
N GLU A 44 -18.68 9.77 2.26
CA GLU A 44 -19.28 9.46 0.96
C GLU A 44 -18.23 9.29 -0.13
N ASP A 45 -17.25 10.18 -0.23
CA ASP A 45 -16.19 10.07 -1.22
C ASP A 45 -15.30 8.83 -0.97
N VAL A 46 -15.02 8.52 0.29
CA VAL A 46 -14.28 7.29 0.66
C VAL A 46 -15.06 6.04 0.25
N GLN A 47 -16.37 6.02 0.46
CA GLN A 47 -17.24 4.94 0.01
C GLN A 47 -17.29 4.84 -1.53
N ALA A 48 -17.29 5.96 -2.23
CA ALA A 48 -17.26 6.00 -3.70
C ALA A 48 -15.94 5.40 -4.24
N VAL A 49 -14.81 5.69 -3.59
CA VAL A 49 -13.50 5.10 -3.91
C VAL A 49 -13.54 3.57 -3.79
N ALA A 50 -14.04 3.04 -2.67
CA ALA A 50 -14.16 1.59 -2.47
C ALA A 50 -15.08 0.95 -3.53
N THR A 51 -16.19 1.61 -3.84
CA THR A 51 -17.16 1.15 -4.86
C THR A 51 -16.51 1.08 -6.24
N TYR A 52 -15.77 2.12 -6.64
CA TYR A 52 -15.03 2.14 -7.90
C TYR A 52 -14.00 1.01 -7.97
N LEU A 53 -13.14 0.87 -6.95
CA LEU A 53 -12.08 -0.14 -6.95
C LEU A 53 -12.66 -1.56 -7.01
N ARG A 54 -13.77 -1.81 -6.31
CA ARG A 54 -14.49 -3.09 -6.37
C ARG A 54 -15.02 -3.36 -7.78
N ALA A 55 -15.66 -2.38 -8.43
CA ALA A 55 -16.16 -2.52 -9.80
C ALA A 55 -15.01 -2.77 -10.79
N TYR A 56 -13.91 -2.03 -10.67
CA TYR A 56 -12.71 -2.21 -11.49
C TYR A 56 -12.09 -3.61 -11.33
N GLY A 57 -12.15 -4.16 -10.11
CA GLY A 57 -11.78 -5.55 -9.82
C GLY A 57 -12.59 -6.57 -10.61
N LEU A 58 -13.90 -6.33 -10.76
CA LEU A 58 -14.86 -7.24 -11.39
C LEU A 58 -14.84 -7.23 -12.93
N GLU A 59 -14.08 -6.32 -13.56
CA GLU A 59 -13.90 -6.29 -15.02
C GLU A 59 -13.19 -7.53 -15.57
N THR A 60 -12.57 -8.33 -14.70
CA THR A 60 -11.96 -9.61 -15.06
C THR A 60 -12.66 -10.76 -14.34
N LYS A 61 -12.85 -11.88 -15.02
CA LYS A 61 -13.62 -13.04 -14.51
C LYS A 61 -13.09 -13.59 -13.18
N THR A 62 -11.77 -13.56 -12.98
CA THR A 62 -11.11 -14.08 -11.77
C THR A 62 -10.84 -13.01 -10.73
N GLY A 63 -11.24 -11.76 -10.97
CA GLY A 63 -10.85 -10.61 -10.17
C GLY A 63 -9.50 -10.04 -10.60
N ARG A 64 -9.43 -8.71 -10.77
CA ARG A 64 -8.21 -8.02 -11.16
C ARG A 64 -7.28 -7.92 -9.95
N GLN A 65 -6.02 -8.29 -10.16
CA GLN A 65 -4.96 -8.14 -9.18
C GLN A 65 -4.28 -6.76 -9.33
N TYR A 66 -3.87 -6.18 -8.21
CA TYR A 66 -2.96 -5.06 -8.13
C TYR A 66 -1.62 -5.56 -7.59
N THR A 67 -0.55 -5.34 -8.34
CA THR A 67 0.78 -5.89 -8.03
C THR A 67 1.79 -4.76 -7.81
N MET A 68 2.53 -4.85 -6.73
CA MET A 68 3.67 -3.99 -6.40
C MET A 68 4.89 -4.88 -6.20
N THR A 69 5.93 -4.73 -7.03
CA THR A 69 7.14 -5.53 -6.88
C THR A 69 8.13 -4.85 -5.94
N ALA A 70 8.95 -5.64 -5.25
CA ALA A 70 10.02 -5.12 -4.40
C ALA A 70 11.02 -4.29 -5.23
N GLU A 71 11.30 -4.71 -6.46
CA GLU A 71 12.17 -4.01 -7.40
C GLU A 71 11.61 -2.64 -7.82
N ALA A 72 10.31 -2.56 -8.14
CA ALA A 72 9.67 -1.32 -8.57
C ALA A 72 9.35 -0.37 -7.40
N ALA A 73 9.39 -0.86 -6.16
CA ALA A 73 9.04 -0.12 -4.96
C ALA A 73 10.21 0.06 -3.95
N PRO A 74 11.39 0.54 -4.38
CA PRO A 74 12.48 0.76 -3.46
C PRO A 74 12.06 1.80 -2.41
N ALA A 75 12.51 1.60 -1.16
CA ALA A 75 12.23 2.51 -0.04
C ALA A 75 10.73 2.79 0.21
N CYS A 76 9.91 1.75 0.10
CA CYS A 76 8.49 1.78 0.43
C CYS A 76 7.66 2.70 -0.47
N ALA A 77 7.86 2.60 -1.79
CA ALA A 77 7.19 3.48 -2.75
C ALA A 77 5.65 3.38 -2.69
N GLU A 78 5.01 4.46 -3.11
CA GLU A 78 3.58 4.68 -3.00
C GLU A 78 3.01 5.12 -4.36
N TRP A 79 1.84 4.59 -4.71
CA TRP A 79 1.16 4.87 -5.97
C TRP A 79 -0.31 5.20 -5.75
N THR A 80 -0.86 6.01 -6.64
CA THR A 80 -2.30 6.30 -6.67
C THR A 80 -3.06 5.11 -7.25
N LEU A 81 -4.02 4.60 -6.48
CA LEU A 81 -5.00 3.63 -6.93
C LEU A 81 -6.17 4.31 -7.64
N TYR A 82 -6.66 5.40 -7.04
CA TYR A 82 -7.77 6.19 -7.56
C TYR A 82 -7.78 7.59 -6.94
N ASN A 83 -8.22 8.58 -7.73
CA ASN A 83 -8.40 9.96 -7.29
C ASN A 83 -9.80 10.43 -7.73
N SER A 84 -10.66 10.76 -6.78
CA SER A 84 -12.03 11.23 -7.05
C SER A 84 -12.12 12.75 -7.30
N GLY A 85 -10.99 13.47 -7.18
CA GLY A 85 -10.92 14.92 -7.17
C GLY A 85 -10.99 15.54 -5.77
N THR A 86 -11.50 14.82 -4.77
CA THR A 86 -11.56 15.23 -3.35
C THR A 86 -10.79 14.30 -2.41
N VAL A 87 -10.70 13.02 -2.77
CA VAL A 87 -10.04 11.96 -2.01
C VAL A 87 -9.11 11.18 -2.94
N ILE A 88 -7.95 10.79 -2.41
CA ILE A 88 -7.00 9.90 -3.09
C ILE A 88 -6.89 8.60 -2.27
N ALA A 89 -7.09 7.46 -2.93
CA ALA A 89 -6.64 6.17 -2.44
C ALA A 89 -5.23 5.88 -2.95
N LEU A 90 -4.35 5.57 -2.01
CA LEU A 90 -2.96 5.26 -2.28
C LEU A 90 -2.66 3.83 -1.83
N ALA A 91 -1.75 3.17 -2.54
CA ALA A 91 -1.15 1.90 -2.14
C ALA A 91 0.35 2.09 -1.95
N LYS A 92 0.83 1.75 -0.75
CA LYS A 92 2.23 1.80 -0.38
C LYS A 92 2.77 0.39 -0.19
N HIS A 93 3.88 0.08 -0.84
CA HIS A 93 4.54 -1.21 -0.66
C HIS A 93 5.41 -1.13 0.60
N ILE A 94 5.20 -2.02 1.56
CA ILE A 94 5.94 -2.04 2.83
C ILE A 94 6.82 -3.27 2.97
N ASN A 95 6.71 -4.22 2.04
CA ASN A 95 7.58 -5.39 1.96
C ASN A 95 8.69 -5.16 0.94
N THR A 96 9.89 -4.86 1.39
CA THR A 96 11.03 -4.58 0.49
C THR A 96 11.72 -5.83 -0.03
N THR A 97 11.29 -7.03 0.36
CA THR A 97 11.96 -8.29 0.03
C THR A 97 11.09 -9.29 -0.74
N ALA A 98 9.79 -9.06 -0.84
CA ALA A 98 8.88 -9.89 -1.62
C ALA A 98 7.89 -9.06 -2.43
N ASP A 99 7.49 -9.58 -3.58
CA ASP A 99 6.47 -8.98 -4.42
C ASP A 99 5.09 -9.19 -3.80
N SER A 100 4.29 -8.12 -3.82
CA SER A 100 2.95 -8.13 -3.25
C SER A 100 1.90 -8.03 -4.36
N SER A 101 0.91 -8.92 -4.35
CA SER A 101 -0.18 -8.90 -5.32
C SER A 101 -1.50 -9.22 -4.67
N VAL A 102 -2.48 -8.33 -4.79
CA VAL A 102 -3.75 -8.44 -4.06
C VAL A 102 -4.93 -8.03 -4.92
N LEU A 103 -6.10 -8.62 -4.69
CA LEU A 103 -7.30 -8.32 -5.46
C LEU A 103 -7.77 -6.90 -5.18
N TYR A 104 -8.20 -6.19 -6.23
CA TYR A 104 -8.86 -4.89 -6.06
C TYR A 104 -10.11 -4.96 -5.18
N ALA A 105 -10.79 -6.12 -5.15
CA ALA A 105 -11.91 -6.36 -4.24
C ALA A 105 -11.47 -6.36 -2.76
N ASP A 106 -10.30 -6.92 -2.45
CA ASP A 106 -9.74 -6.92 -1.09
C ASP A 106 -9.25 -5.53 -0.68
N ILE A 107 -8.68 -4.77 -1.62
CA ILE A 107 -8.39 -3.34 -1.40
C ILE A 107 -9.68 -2.56 -1.09
N ALA A 108 -10.75 -2.78 -1.85
CA ALA A 108 -12.03 -2.14 -1.58
C ALA A 108 -12.59 -2.53 -0.20
N ASN A 109 -12.55 -3.82 0.17
CA ASN A 109 -12.98 -4.30 1.47
C ASN A 109 -12.12 -3.74 2.62
N THR A 110 -10.84 -3.49 2.38
CA THR A 110 -9.95 -2.81 3.33
C THR A 110 -10.43 -1.37 3.60
N ILE A 111 -11.00 -0.72 2.59
CA ILE A 111 -11.50 0.65 2.71
C ILE A 111 -12.85 0.66 3.43
N ASP A 112 -13.83 -0.13 3.00
CA ASP A 112 -15.24 -0.02 3.47
C ASP A 112 -15.75 -1.16 4.35
N GLY A 113 -14.96 -2.21 4.55
CA GLY A 113 -15.33 -3.40 5.32
C GLY A 113 -16.02 -4.48 4.49
N GLY A 114 -16.27 -4.25 3.20
CA GLY A 114 -16.92 -5.20 2.29
C GLY A 114 -18.34 -4.82 1.88
N VAL A 115 -19.03 -5.73 1.19
CA VAL A 115 -20.43 -5.56 0.80
C VAL A 115 -21.32 -5.85 2.01
N ASN A 116 -22.19 -4.90 2.38
CA ASN A 116 -23.07 -4.98 3.56
C ASN A 116 -22.32 -5.36 4.86
N PRO A 117 -21.28 -4.61 5.24
CA PRO A 117 -20.44 -4.98 6.37
C PRO A 117 -21.21 -4.93 7.70
N THR A 118 -20.80 -5.72 8.69
CA THR A 118 -21.22 -5.52 10.08
C THR A 118 -20.64 -4.20 10.62
N GLN A 119 -21.07 -3.79 11.81
CA GLN A 119 -20.48 -2.61 12.44
C GLN A 119 -18.99 -2.82 12.72
N GLU A 120 -18.62 -3.98 13.23
CA GLU A 120 -17.24 -4.35 13.56
C GLU A 120 -16.36 -4.35 12.29
N GLN A 121 -16.88 -4.86 11.17
CA GLN A 121 -16.16 -4.84 9.89
C GLN A 121 -15.93 -3.41 9.39
N ARG A 122 -16.93 -2.52 9.49
CA ARG A 122 -16.76 -1.10 9.15
C ARG A 122 -15.73 -0.44 10.05
N GLU A 123 -15.79 -0.71 11.36
CA GLU A 123 -14.86 -0.15 12.34
C GLU A 123 -13.42 -0.67 12.15
N ALA A 124 -13.24 -1.89 11.66
CA ALA A 124 -11.93 -2.45 11.31
C ALA A 124 -11.38 -1.89 9.99
N SER A 125 -12.24 -1.45 9.06
CA SER A 125 -11.86 -0.84 7.77
C SER A 125 -11.44 0.62 7.89
N LEU A 126 -10.99 1.25 6.80
CA LEU A 126 -10.68 2.69 6.79
C LEU A 126 -11.91 3.59 6.98
N MET A 127 -13.12 3.12 6.70
CA MET A 127 -14.36 3.84 7.05
C MET A 127 -14.49 4.09 8.54
N GLY A 128 -13.90 3.24 9.39
CA GLY A 128 -13.84 3.47 10.83
C GLY A 128 -13.02 4.71 11.23
N CYS A 129 -12.15 5.23 10.34
CA CYS A 129 -11.43 6.49 10.56
C CYS A 129 -12.25 7.73 10.19
N ARG A 130 -13.46 7.57 9.64
CA ARG A 130 -14.38 8.66 9.33
C ARG A 130 -13.70 9.74 8.47
N THR A 131 -13.83 11.00 8.85
CA THR A 131 -13.33 12.15 8.08
C THR A 131 -11.83 12.40 8.23
N THR A 132 -11.15 11.73 9.16
CA THR A 132 -9.71 11.97 9.36
C THR A 132 -8.85 11.24 8.34
N GLY A 133 -9.40 10.23 7.66
CA GLY A 133 -8.63 9.35 6.77
C GLY A 133 -7.71 8.44 7.57
N GLY A 134 -6.92 7.62 6.89
CA GLY A 134 -6.05 6.69 7.57
C GLY A 134 -5.20 5.83 6.66
N ALA A 135 -4.52 4.88 7.28
CA ALA A 135 -3.71 3.84 6.65
C ALA A 135 -3.97 2.50 7.34
N VAL A 136 -4.00 1.41 6.57
CA VAL A 136 -4.03 0.04 7.12
C VAL A 136 -3.47 -0.94 6.10
N GLY A 137 -2.85 -2.03 6.56
CA GLY A 137 -2.48 -3.13 5.68
C GLY A 137 -3.71 -3.69 4.96
N VAL A 138 -3.53 -4.14 3.71
CA VAL A 138 -4.63 -4.77 2.97
C VAL A 138 -5.18 -5.95 3.74
N GLN A 139 -6.49 -5.95 3.95
CA GLN A 139 -7.27 -7.06 4.49
C GLN A 139 -7.71 -7.92 3.30
N TYR A 140 -7.14 -9.12 3.19
CA TYR A 140 -7.41 -10.04 2.10
C TYR A 140 -7.99 -11.36 2.60
N ASP A 141 -8.82 -12.00 1.77
CA ASP A 141 -9.27 -13.35 2.03
C ASP A 141 -8.22 -14.37 1.54
N ALA A 142 -7.42 -14.90 2.48
CA ALA A 142 -6.39 -15.89 2.18
C ALA A 142 -6.94 -17.18 1.56
N ALA A 143 -8.24 -17.48 1.74
CA ALA A 143 -8.87 -18.65 1.15
C ALA A 143 -9.34 -18.42 -0.30
N ASN A 144 -9.29 -17.18 -0.80
CA ASN A 144 -9.73 -16.86 -2.14
C ASN A 144 -8.93 -17.65 -3.19
N PRO A 145 -9.58 -18.42 -4.10
CA PRO A 145 -8.89 -19.24 -5.10
C PRO A 145 -7.91 -18.48 -6.00
N ALA A 146 -8.08 -17.17 -6.17
CA ALA A 146 -7.17 -16.33 -6.95
C ALA A 146 -5.72 -16.37 -6.43
N TYR A 147 -5.52 -16.57 -5.12
CA TYR A 147 -4.20 -16.66 -4.48
C TYR A 147 -3.57 -18.06 -4.54
N HIS A 148 -4.34 -19.07 -4.98
CA HIS A 148 -3.90 -20.47 -5.04
C HIS A 148 -3.73 -20.97 -6.47
N THR A 149 -3.82 -20.09 -7.46
CA THR A 149 -3.57 -20.45 -8.86
C THR A 149 -2.09 -20.75 -9.08
N ALA A 150 -1.80 -21.70 -9.97
CA ALA A 150 -0.42 -22.02 -10.33
C ALA A 150 0.35 -20.78 -10.85
N ALA A 151 -0.34 -19.88 -11.58
CA ALA A 151 0.25 -18.64 -12.07
C ALA A 151 0.64 -17.67 -10.95
N TYR A 152 -0.22 -17.51 -9.93
CA TYR A 152 0.06 -16.67 -8.77
C TYR A 152 1.24 -17.22 -7.95
N LEU A 153 1.21 -18.52 -7.64
CA LEU A 153 2.25 -19.19 -6.87
C LEU A 153 3.59 -19.23 -7.59
N ALA A 154 3.60 -19.45 -8.91
CA ALA A 154 4.83 -19.46 -9.71
C ALA A 154 5.54 -18.10 -9.74
N LYS A 155 4.83 -17.01 -9.47
CA LYS A 155 5.40 -15.67 -9.34
C LYS A 155 5.95 -15.37 -7.94
N GLY A 156 5.69 -16.23 -6.95
CA GLY A 156 6.13 -16.02 -5.57
C GLY A 156 5.45 -14.83 -4.88
N TYR A 157 4.29 -14.39 -5.38
CA TYR A 157 3.57 -13.25 -4.83
C TYR A 157 3.03 -13.54 -3.44
N THR A 158 2.99 -12.50 -2.61
CA THR A 158 2.29 -12.51 -1.32
C THR A 158 1.12 -11.53 -1.35
N PRO A 159 -0.05 -11.86 -0.75
CA PRO A 159 -1.18 -10.94 -0.75
C PRO A 159 -1.04 -9.81 0.29
N GLY A 160 -0.16 -9.98 1.28
CA GLY A 160 0.21 -8.92 2.23
C GLY A 160 1.26 -7.96 1.66
N GLY A 161 1.84 -7.11 2.51
CA GLY A 161 2.95 -6.22 2.12
C GLY A 161 2.53 -4.90 1.46
N ILE A 162 1.22 -4.63 1.36
CA ILE A 162 0.66 -3.37 0.86
C ILE A 162 -0.14 -2.69 1.97
N VAL A 163 0.05 -1.39 2.15
CA VAL A 163 -0.77 -0.51 2.98
C VAL A 163 -1.63 0.36 2.10
N ILE A 164 -2.93 0.42 2.41
CA ILE A 164 -3.90 1.30 1.74
C ILE A 164 -4.07 2.55 2.57
N LYS A 165 -4.04 3.71 1.91
CA LYS A 165 -4.19 5.01 2.56
C LYS A 165 -5.30 5.81 1.90
N ILE A 166 -6.01 6.58 2.71
CA ILE A 166 -7.05 7.51 2.30
C ILE A 166 -6.63 8.91 2.76
N VAL A 167 -6.43 9.80 1.79
CA VAL A 167 -5.96 11.18 2.02
C VAL A 167 -6.78 12.19 1.21
N SER A 168 -6.67 13.46 1.60
CA SER A 168 -7.21 14.58 0.82
C SER A 168 -6.47 14.71 -0.50
N SER A 169 -7.17 15.10 -1.57
CA SER A 169 -6.55 15.57 -2.82
C SER A 169 -6.25 17.08 -2.83
N LYS A 170 -6.76 17.81 -1.83
CA LYS A 170 -6.61 19.26 -1.65
C LYS A 170 -5.48 19.57 -0.67
#